data_AF-A0A970BIE9-F1
#
_entry.id   AF-A0A970BIE9-F1
#
_cell.length_a   1.000
_cell.length_b   1.000
_cell.length_c   1.000
_cell.angle_alpha   90.00
_cell.angle_beta   90.00
_cell.angle_gamma   90.00
#
_symmetry.space_group_name_H-M   'P 1'
#
loop_
_entity.id
_entity.type
_entity.pdbx_description
1 polymer ?
#
loop_
_entity_poly.entity_id
_entity_poly.type
_entity_poly.pdbx_seq_one_letter_code
_entity_poly.pdbx_strand_id
1 'polypeptide(L)' 'MCPMGASIYDSDEDAYVTCDLCDGDPVCVKVCPQNAIKYMDVADVSMEIRNRAGARFFQGRQEGW' A
#
# COMPACT_ATOMS: atom_id res chain seq x y z
N MET A 1 -14.16 -15.97 -3.55
CA MET A 1 -12.70 -16.20 -3.40
C MET A 1 -11.97 -14.89 -3.65
N CYS A 2 -11.06 -14.46 -2.78
CA CYS A 2 -10.24 -13.27 -3.02
C CYS A 2 -9.27 -13.53 -4.21
N PRO A 3 -9.28 -12.71 -5.27
CA PRO A 3 -8.39 -12.90 -6.43
C PRO A 3 -6.90 -12.77 -6.08
N MET A 4 -6.60 -12.04 -5.01
CA MET A 4 -5.24 -11.76 -4.56
C MET A 4 -4.73 -12.78 -3.54
N GLY A 5 -5.55 -13.74 -3.11
CA GLY A 5 -5.17 -14.75 -2.11
C GLY A 5 -4.93 -14.18 -0.70
N ALA A 6 -5.51 -13.02 -0.37
CA ALA A 6 -5.28 -12.34 0.91
C ALA A 6 -6.16 -12.84 2.07
N SER A 7 -7.10 -13.76 1.81
CA SER A 7 -7.99 -14.34 2.83
C SER A 7 -7.49 -15.73 3.21
N ILE A 8 -7.39 -16.01 4.50
CA ILE A 8 -6.98 -17.32 5.04
C ILE A 8 -8.15 -17.93 5.80
N TYR A 9 -8.26 -19.26 5.82
CA TYR A 9 -9.24 -19.96 6.67
C TYR A 9 -8.61 -20.19 8.04
N ASP A 10 -9.28 -19.70 9.08
CA ASP A 10 -8.97 -19.95 10.48
C ASP A 10 -9.88 -21.09 10.98
N SER A 11 -9.26 -22.20 11.37
CA SER A 11 -9.98 -23.39 11.84
C SER A 11 -10.55 -23.22 13.25
N ASP A 12 -9.98 -22.34 14.05
CA ASP A 12 -10.42 -22.13 15.43
C ASP A 12 -11.69 -21.26 15.46
N GLU A 13 -11.78 -20.29 14.55
CA GLU A 13 -12.94 -19.42 14.37
C GLU A 13 -13.97 -19.96 13.35
N ASP A 14 -13.68 -21.08 12.68
CA ASP A 14 -14.45 -21.64 11.56
C ASP A 14 -14.84 -20.59 10.50
N ALA A 15 -13.89 -19.72 10.16
CA ALA A 15 -14.13 -18.54 9.34
C ALA A 15 -12.96 -18.19 8.44
N TYR A 16 -13.25 -17.47 7.35
CA TYR A 16 -12.21 -16.83 6.54
C TYR A 16 -11.88 -15.45 7.11
N VAL A 17 -10.61 -15.25 7.49
CA VAL A 17 -10.12 -13.99 8.05
C VAL A 17 -9.27 -13.23 7.03
N THR A 18 -9.32 -11.90 7.12
CA THR A 18 -8.55 -10.96 6.30
C THR A 18 -8.21 -9.74 7.14
N CYS A 19 -7.22 -8.95 6.70
CA CYS A 19 -6.91 -7.66 7.32
C CYS A 19 -8.16 -6.75 7.36
N ASP A 20 -8.46 -6.21 8.53
CA ASP A 20 -9.56 -5.29 8.83
C ASP A 20 -9.11 -3.82 8.87
N LEU A 21 -7.85 -3.55 8.53
CA LEU A 21 -7.19 -2.25 8.64
C LEU A 21 -7.06 -1.72 10.07
N CYS A 22 -7.21 -2.56 11.09
CA CYS A 22 -7.20 -2.18 12.51
C CYS A 22 -8.10 -0.96 12.79
N ASP A 23 -9.31 -0.97 12.23
CA ASP A 23 -10.29 0.13 12.35
C ASP A 23 -9.76 1.51 11.91
N GLY A 24 -8.81 1.54 10.97
CA GLY A 24 -8.19 2.76 10.45
C GLY A 24 -6.93 3.21 11.20
N ASP A 25 -6.47 2.44 12.19
CA ASP A 25 -5.25 2.72 12.94
C ASP A 25 -4.23 1.55 12.88
N PRO A 26 -3.63 1.31 11.70
CA PRO A 26 -2.88 0.09 11.41
C PRO A 26 -1.64 -0.07 12.28
N VAL A 27 -1.66 -1.09 13.14
CA VAL A 27 -0.54 -1.42 14.05
C VAL A 27 0.71 -1.79 13.28
N CYS A 28 0.58 -2.52 12.17
CA CYS A 28 1.70 -2.93 11.33
C CYS A 28 2.53 -1.73 10.82
N VAL A 29 1.88 -0.61 10.51
CA VAL A 29 2.55 0.63 10.08
C VAL A 29 3.33 1.25 11.23
N LYS A 30 2.75 1.31 12.43
CA LYS A 30 3.40 1.89 13.63
C LYS A 30 4.63 1.13 14.08
N VAL A 31 4.58 -0.20 14.02
CA VAL A 31 5.67 -1.05 14.52
C VAL A 31 6.80 -1.23 13.51
N CYS A 32 6.62 -0.81 12.25
CA CYS A 32 7.62 -1.01 11.20
C CYS A 32 8.84 -0.10 11.42
N PRO A 33 10.02 -0.64 11.82
CA PRO A 33 11.17 0.20 12.15
C PRO A 33 11.80 0.85 10.91
N GLN A 34 11.63 0.23 9.74
CA GLN A 34 12.21 0.71 8.48
C GLN A 34 11.26 1.65 7.72
N ASN A 35 10.04 1.87 8.22
CA ASN A 35 9.00 2.65 7.55
C ASN A 35 8.72 2.19 6.10
N ALA A 36 8.75 0.87 5.88
CA ALA A 36 8.56 0.25 4.56
C ALA A 36 7.11 0.32 4.07
N ILE A 37 6.17 0.40 5.00
CA ILE A 37 4.74 0.55 4.76
C ILE A 37 4.27 1.86 5.38
N LYS A 38 3.33 2.52 4.71
CA LYS A 38 2.76 3.81 5.13
C LYS A 38 1.24 3.76 5.02
N TYR A 39 0.58 4.44 5.94
CA TYR A 39 -0.86 4.70 5.87
C TYR A 39 -1.06 6.18 5.53
N MET A 40 -1.73 6.45 4.41
CA MET A 40 -1.85 7.79 3.81
C MET A 40 -3.21 7.94 3.13
N ASP A 41 -3.65 9.18 2.94
CA ASP A 41 -4.84 9.45 2.16
C ASP A 41 -4.63 9.08 0.68
N VAL A 42 -5.68 8.59 0.03
CA VAL A 42 -5.63 8.13 -1.37
C VAL A 42 -5.29 9.28 -2.33
N ALA A 43 -5.73 10.51 -2.03
CA ALA A 43 -5.42 11.68 -2.83
C ALA A 43 -3.92 12.00 -2.79
N ASP A 44 -3.29 11.87 -1.63
CA ASP A 44 -1.85 12.08 -1.44
C ASP A 44 -1.05 11.02 -2.20
N VAL A 45 -1.42 9.75 -2.07
CA VAL A 45 -0.78 8.63 -2.81
C VAL A 45 -0.92 8.84 -4.33
N SER A 46 -2.10 9.23 -4.79
CA SER A 46 -2.35 9.51 -6.20
C SER A 46 -1.49 10.66 -6.73
N MET A 47 -1.33 11.72 -5.93
CA MET A 47 -0.47 12.84 -6.28
C MET A 47 0.99 12.42 -6.32
N GLU A 48 1.46 11.63 -5.35
CA GLU A 48 2.84 11.12 -5.31
C GLU A 48 3.16 10.26 -6.54
N ILE A 49 2.27 9.34 -6.92
CA ILE A 49 2.44 8.49 -8.12
C ILE A 49 2.52 9.36 -9.38
N ARG A 50 1.63 10.35 -9.54
CA ARG A 50 1.65 11.27 -10.69
C ARG A 50 2.93 12.09 -10.73
N ASN A 51 3.37 12.63 -9.59
CA ASN A 51 4.59 13.42 -9.49
C ASN A 51 5.81 12.57 -9.83
N ARG A 52 5.87 11.31 -9.36
CA ARG A 52 6.96 10.38 -9.68
C ARG A 52 6.99 10.03 -11.16
N ALA A 53 5.83 9.81 -11.79
CA ALA A 53 5.75 9.63 -13.23
C ALA A 53 6.25 10.87 -13.97
N GLY A 54 5.75 12.06 -13.60
CA GLY A 54 6.19 13.36 -14.12
C GLY A 54 7.70 13.55 -14.03
N ALA A 55 8.30 13.31 -12.86
CA ALA A 55 9.73 13.40 -12.64
C ALA A 55 10.54 12.50 -13.60
N ARG A 56 10.08 11.26 -13.83
CA ARG A 56 10.69 10.35 -14.82
C ARG A 56 10.59 10.87 -16.24
N PHE A 57 9.44 11.45 -16.63
CA PHE A 57 9.27 12.08 -17.94
C PHE A 57 10.22 13.28 -18.12
N PHE A 58 10.38 14.13 -17.10
CA PHE A 58 11.29 15.27 -17.15
C PHE A 58 12.76 14.87 -17.12
N GLN A 59 13.11 13.79 -16.42
CA GLN A 59 14.47 13.26 -16.40
C GLN A 59 14.85 12.70 -17.79
N GLY A 60 13.97 11.90 -18.42
CA GLY A 60 14.19 11.41 -19.78
C GLY A 60 14.34 12.51 -20.84
N ARG A 61 13.67 13.66 -20.65
CA ARG A 61 13.86 14.86 -21.50
C ARG A 61 15.21 15.55 -21.29
N GLN A 62 15.78 15.52 -20.09
CA GLN A 62 17.07 16.13 -19.79
C GLN A 62 18.24 15.28 -20.30
N GLU A 63 18.05 13.96 -20.38
CA GLU A 63 19.07 13.02 -20.85
C GLU A 63 19.13 12.90 -22.39
N GLY A 64 18.30 13.65 -23.13
CA GLY A 64 18.49 13.91 -24.57
C GLY A 64 18.52 12.67 -25.47
N TRP A 65 17.47 11.84 -25.44
CA TRP A 65 17.15 10.91 -26.54
C TRP A 65 16.52 11.64 -27.73
#